data_AF-A0A165D062-F1
#
_entry.id   AF-A0A165D062-F1
#
_cell.length_a   1.000
_cell.length_b   1.000
_cell.length_c   1.000
_cell.angle_alpha   90.00
_cell.angle_beta   90.00
_cell.angle_gamma   90.00
#
_symmetry.space_group_name_H-M   'P 1'
#
loop_
_entity.id
_entity.type
_entity.pdbx_description
1 polymer ?
#
loop_
_entity_poly.entity_id
_entity_poly.type
_entity_poly.pdbx_seq_one_letter_code
_entity_poly.pdbx_strand_id
1 'polypeptide(L)' 'LPYRVRWQDLKDLFRRAGTVLRADVALGPDNRSRGHGTVLMATAEDGERALGMF' A
#
# COMPACT_ATOMS: atom_id res chain seq x y z
N LEU A 1 -7.49 18.36 -0.98
CA LEU A 1 -7.00 17.05 -0.50
C LEU A 1 -5.49 17.13 -0.32
N PRO A 2 -4.93 16.96 0.88
CA PRO A 2 -3.49 16.98 1.04
C PRO A 2 -2.89 15.75 0.33
N TYR A 3 -2.15 16.06 -0.73
CA TYR A 3 -1.77 15.22 -1.88
C TYR A 3 -0.59 14.28 -1.59
N ARG A 4 -0.61 13.56 -0.48
CA ARG A 4 0.52 12.69 -0.08
C ARG A 4 0.01 11.43 0.61
N VAL A 5 -0.62 10.53 -0.15
CA VAL A 5 -0.66 9.13 0.26
C VAL A 5 0.79 8.64 0.24
N ARG A 6 1.33 8.35 1.43
CA ARG A 6 2.69 7.83 1.61
C ARG A 6 2.63 6.32 1.74
N TRP A 7 3.78 5.67 1.57
CA TRP A 7 3.90 4.22 1.82
C TRP A 7 3.50 3.84 3.25
N GLN A 8 3.56 4.80 4.18
CA GLN A 8 3.13 4.65 5.56
C GLN A 8 1.61 4.42 5.68
N ASP A 9 0.80 5.25 5.02
CA ASP A 9 -0.67 5.09 5.03
C ASP A 9 -1.06 3.76 4.38
N LEU A 10 -0.37 3.41 3.28
CA LEU A 10 -0.57 2.15 2.56
C LEU A 10 -0.21 0.95 3.45
N LYS A 11 0.90 1.01 4.20
CA LYS A 11 1.27 -0.02 5.17
C LYS A 11 0.25 -0.15 6.31
N ASP A 12 -0.28 0.96 6.81
CA ASP A 12 -1.25 0.95 7.91
C ASP A 12 -2.61 0.38 7.45
N LEU A 13 -3.07 0.76 6.26
CA LEU A 13 -4.26 0.18 5.60
C LEU A 13 -4.15 -1.34 5.49
N PHE A 14 -3.07 -1.83 4.87
CA PHE A 14 -2.89 -3.25 4.60
C PHE A 14 -2.57 -4.06 5.87
N ARG A 15 -2.06 -3.43 6.93
CA ARG A 15 -1.89 -4.08 8.25
C ARG A 15 -3.21 -4.56 8.85
N ARG A 16 -4.34 -3.93 8.53
CA ARG A 16 -5.66 -4.38 9.00
C ARG A 16 -6.11 -5.66 8.28
N ALA A 17 -5.64 -5.87 7.05
CA ALA A 17 -5.93 -7.06 6.27
C ALA A 17 -5.01 -8.25 6.58
N GLY A 18 -3.76 -7.99 7.00
CA GLY A 18 -2.82 -9.03 7.39
C GLY A 18 -1.37 -8.57 7.57
N THR A 19 -0.42 -9.50 7.44
CA THR A 19 1.01 -9.17 7.66
C THR A 19 1.63 -8.58 6.40
N VAL A 20 1.92 -7.27 6.45
CA VAL A 20 2.63 -6.55 5.38
C VAL A 20 4.13 -6.80 5.49
N LEU A 21 4.73 -7.42 4.48
CA LEU A 21 6.18 -7.59 4.37
C LEU A 21 6.86 -6.32 3.86
N ARG A 22 6.26 -5.69 2.84
CA ARG A 22 6.82 -4.48 2.22
C ARG A 22 5.72 -3.62 1.64
N ALA A 23 5.83 -2.31 1.79
CA ALA A 23 4.98 -1.35 1.09
C ALA A 23 5.89 -0.34 0.39
N ASP A 24 5.71 -0.20 -0.92
CA ASP A 24 6.47 0.70 -1.76
C ASP A 24 5.50 1.61 -2.52
N VAL A 25 5.81 2.90 -2.63
CA VAL A 25 4.95 3.85 -3.34
C VAL A 25 5.71 4.36 -4.54
N ALA A 26 5.10 4.23 -5.71
CA ALA A 26 5.69 4.71 -6.94
C ALA A 26 5.65 6.23 -6.95
N LEU A 27 6.78 6.82 -6.56
CA LEU A 27 7.05 8.24 -6.71
C LEU A 27 7.51 8.47 -8.14
N GLY A 28 6.84 9.38 -8.86
CA GLY A 28 7.31 9.80 -10.17
C GLY A 28 8.64 10.55 -10.07
N PRO A 29 9.33 10.75 -11.21
CA PRO A 29 10.59 11.49 -11.28
C PRO A 29 10.50 12.93 -10.74
N ASP A 30 9.29 13.48 -10.67
CA ASP A 30 8.99 14.81 -10.12
C ASP A 30 8.72 14.78 -8.59
N ASN A 31 9.11 13.69 -7.92
CA ASN A 31 8.81 13.40 -6.51
C ASN A 31 7.31 13.48 -6.17
N ARG A 32 6.46 13.31 -7.19
CA ARG A 32 4.99 13.36 -7.11
C ARG A 32 4.48 11.93 -7.17
N SER A 33 3.73 11.50 -6.15
CA SER A 33 3.14 10.16 -6.10
C SER A 33 2.27 9.94 -7.34
N ARG A 34 2.54 8.88 -8.12
CA ARG A 34 1.71 8.50 -9.29
C ARG A 34 0.37 7.87 -8.89
N GLY A 35 -0.04 8.02 -7.63
CA GLY A 35 -1.30 7.48 -7.11
C GLY A 35 -1.35 5.96 -7.00
N HIS A 36 -0.24 5.25 -7.24
CA HIS A 36 -0.16 3.80 -7.10
C HIS A 36 1.05 3.40 -6.25
N GLY A 37 0.92 2.26 -5.59
CA GLY A 37 1.96 1.63 -4.80
C GLY A 37 1.82 0.13 -4.87
N THR A 38 2.91 -0.57 -4.55
CA THR A 38 2.95 -2.03 -4.52
C THR A 38 3.11 -2.47 -3.07
N VAL A 39 2.25 -3.39 -2.64
CA VAL A 39 2.35 -4.01 -1.32
C VAL A 39 2.68 -5.48 -1.49
N LEU A 40 3.67 -5.92 -0.72
CA LEU A 40 4.03 -7.32 -0.58
C LEU A 40 3.43 -7.82 0.74
N MET A 41 2.51 -8.78 0.64
CA MET A 41 1.91 -9.45 1.79
C MET A 41 2.68 -10.74 2.10
N ALA A 42 2.62 -11.18 3.36
CA ALA A 42 3.26 -12.42 3.79
C ALA A 42 2.61 -13.68 3.19
N THR A 43 1.30 -13.63 2.97
CA THR A 43 0.51 -14.75 2.48
C THR A 43 -0.46 -14.30 1.39
N ALA A 44 -0.87 -15.22 0.52
CA ALA A 44 -1.87 -14.96 -0.51
C ALA A 44 -3.25 -14.65 0.11
N GLU A 45 -3.63 -15.33 1.19
CA GLU A 45 -4.87 -15.03 1.94
C GLU A 45 -4.93 -13.59 2.45
N ASP A 46 -3.81 -13.06 2.97
CA ASP A 46 -3.76 -11.67 3.42
C ASP A 46 -3.90 -10.67 2.26
N GLY A 47 -3.38 -11.03 1.08
CA GLY A 47 -3.57 -10.26 -0.15
C GLY A 47 -5.02 -10.26 -0.63
N GLU A 48 -5.66 -11.43 -0.67
CA GLU A 48 -7.08 -11.59 -1.02
C GLU A 48 -7.99 -10.83 -0.05
N ARG A 49 -7.72 -10.93 1.26
CA ARG A 49 -8.43 -10.15 2.29
C ARG A 49 -8.26 -8.64 2.08
N ALA A 50 -7.06 -8.20 1.77
CA ALA A 50 -6.80 -6.79 1.49
C ALA A 50 -7.58 -6.31 0.27
N LEU A 51 -7.66 -7.13 -0.78
CA LEU A 51 -8.44 -6.83 -1.98
C LEU A 51 -9.94 -6.71 -1.68
N GLY A 52 -10.47 -7.56 -0.78
CA GLY A 52 -11.88 -7.51 -0.39
C GLY A 52 -12.26 -6.35 0.56
N MET A 53 -11.29 -5.64 1.14
CA MET A 53 -11.54 -4.51 2.04
C MET A 53 -11.59 -3.14 1.33
N PHE A 54 -11.26 -3.06 0.03
CA PHE A 54 -11.24 -1.83 -0.77
C PHE A 54 -12.06 -1.97 -2.05
#